data_AF-A0A7J0HEA6-F1
#
_entry.id   AF-A0A7J0HEA6-F1
#
_cell.length_a   1.000
_cell.length_b   1.000
_cell.length_c   1.000
_cell.angle_alpha   90.00
_cell.angle_beta   90.00
_cell.angle_gamma   90.00
#
_symmetry.space_group_name_H-M   'P 1'
#
loop_
_entity.id
_entity.type
_entity.pdbx_description
1 polymer ?
#
loop_
_entity_poly.entity_id
_entity_poly.type
_entity_poly.pdbx_seq_one_letter_code
_entity_poly.pdbx_strand_id
1 'polypeptide(L)'
;MLGSSSSIIRRQQFLIRALGGCFKKQTHQRFTMQSMMSGSALEADALSVLRSITPTLDPTRHKGQAGKIAVIGGCREYTGAPYFSAISALKIGADLSHVFCTKDAAPVIKSYSPELIVHPVLEESYSVRDEDKISISKKVLAEVEKWMERFDCLVVGPGLGRDPFLLDCVSGIIKHARESNVPVVIDGDGLFLVTNSLDLVSGYPLAILTPNVNEYKRLVQKVLNCEVNDQDAPEQLLLLAKRIGGVTILRKGISDLISDGETVSSVSMYGSPRRCGGQGDILSGRQVIQ
;
A
#
# COMPACT_ATOMS: atom_id res chain seq x y z
N MET A 1 -21.69 -26.28 -4.85
CA MET A 1 -20.38 -25.85 -5.39
C MET A 1 -20.04 -24.53 -4.73
N LEU A 2 -18.98 -24.53 -3.90
CA LEU A 2 -18.63 -23.44 -2.98
C LEU A 2 -18.23 -22.18 -3.76
N GLY A 3 -19.04 -21.13 -3.66
CA GLY A 3 -18.74 -19.82 -4.22
C GLY A 3 -17.61 -19.16 -3.43
N SER A 4 -16.40 -19.17 -3.96
CA SER A 4 -15.32 -18.31 -3.49
C SER A 4 -15.79 -16.85 -3.54
N SER A 5 -15.71 -16.12 -2.42
CA SER A 5 -16.02 -14.68 -2.37
C SER A 5 -15.33 -13.94 -3.52
N SER A 6 -16.03 -13.02 -4.18
CA SER A 6 -15.47 -12.26 -5.32
C SER A 6 -14.16 -11.52 -4.97
N SER A 7 -13.94 -11.19 -3.68
CA SER A 7 -12.70 -10.58 -3.21
C SER A 7 -11.53 -11.56 -3.28
N ILE A 8 -11.73 -12.85 -2.98
CA ILE A 8 -10.68 -13.87 -3.04
C ILE A 8 -10.22 -14.06 -4.50
N ILE A 9 -11.15 -14.09 -5.47
CA ILE A 9 -10.83 -14.17 -6.90
C ILE A 9 -10.04 -12.93 -7.34
N ARG A 10 -10.43 -11.72 -6.91
CA ARG A 10 -9.71 -10.48 -7.24
C ARG A 10 -8.31 -10.44 -6.63
N ARG A 11 -8.16 -10.89 -5.38
CA ARG A 11 -6.85 -11.04 -4.72
C ARG A 11 -5.96 -12.06 -5.43
N GLN A 12 -6.54 -13.17 -5.89
CA GLN A 12 -5.82 -14.14 -6.72
C GLN A 12 -5.44 -13.56 -8.08
N GLN A 13 -6.28 -12.76 -8.72
CA GLN A 13 -5.92 -12.04 -9.95
C GLN A 13 -4.83 -11.01 -9.71
N PHE A 14 -4.88 -10.27 -8.59
CA PHE A 14 -3.81 -9.37 -8.18
C PHE A 14 -2.50 -10.13 -7.94
N LEU A 15 -2.53 -11.25 -7.20
CA LEU A 15 -1.39 -12.17 -7.03
C LEU A 15 -0.81 -12.61 -8.38
N ILE A 16 -1.65 -13.06 -9.32
CA ILE A 16 -1.22 -13.52 -10.64
C ILE A 16 -0.62 -12.37 -11.47
N ARG A 17 -1.16 -11.15 -11.37
CA ARG A 17 -0.64 -9.97 -12.06
C ARG A 17 0.67 -9.48 -11.44
N ALA A 18 0.75 -9.41 -10.11
CA ALA A 18 1.91 -9.00 -9.34
C ALA A 18 3.08 -9.99 -9.47
N LEU A 19 2.80 -11.29 -9.58
CA LEU A 19 3.81 -12.35 -9.69
C LEU A 19 4.19 -12.73 -11.14
N GLY A 20 3.56 -12.14 -12.17
CA GLY A 20 3.82 -12.61 -13.54
C GLY A 20 2.90 -12.13 -14.65
N GLY A 21 2.52 -10.85 -14.67
CA GLY A 21 1.70 -10.25 -15.73
C GLY A 21 2.37 -10.08 -17.10
N CYS A 22 3.27 -10.96 -17.53
CA CYS A 22 3.72 -11.02 -18.92
C CYS A 22 2.79 -11.92 -19.74
N PHE A 23 1.54 -11.49 -19.95
CA PHE A 23 0.70 -12.07 -21.01
C PHE A 23 1.29 -11.63 -22.35
N LYS A 24 2.31 -12.36 -22.82
CA LYS A 24 2.76 -12.31 -24.21
C LYS A 24 1.57 -12.64 -25.10
N LYS A 25 0.92 -11.62 -25.66
CA LYS A 25 0.26 -11.78 -26.95
C LYS A 25 1.36 -12.20 -27.92
N GLN A 26 1.26 -13.43 -28.41
CA GLN A 26 2.03 -13.89 -29.55
C GLN A 26 1.69 -13.00 -30.75
N THR A 27 2.46 -11.93 -30.91
CA THR A 27 2.63 -11.25 -32.19
C THR A 27 4.11 -11.36 -32.51
N HIS A 28 4.40 -12.20 -33.51
CA HIS A 28 5.72 -12.40 -34.06
C HIS A 28 6.33 -11.06 -34.51
N GLN A 29 7.14 -10.45 -33.66
CA GLN A 29 8.27 -9.63 -34.10
C GLN A 29 9.46 -9.95 -33.20
N ARG A 30 10.45 -10.62 -33.80
CA ARG A 30 11.77 -10.86 -33.23
C ARG A 30 12.40 -9.50 -32.90
N PHE A 31 12.32 -9.09 -31.64
CA PHE A 31 13.30 -8.16 -31.09
C PHE A 31 14.41 -8.99 -30.44
N THR A 32 15.59 -8.80 -31.00
CA THR A 32 16.84 -9.45 -30.68
C THR A 32 17.12 -9.34 -29.17
N MET A 33 17.17 -10.48 -28.49
CA MET A 33 17.77 -10.60 -27.17
C MET A 33 19.28 -10.35 -27.32
N GLN A 34 19.72 -9.14 -27.03
CA GLN A 34 21.11 -8.83 -26.77
C GLN A 34 21.18 -7.72 -25.72
N SER A 35 22.04 -7.94 -24.72
CA SER A 35 22.29 -7.12 -23.51
C SER A 35 21.43 -7.44 -22.28
N MET A 36 21.63 -8.63 -21.71
CA MET A 36 21.57 -8.78 -20.25
C MET A 36 23.00 -8.58 -19.75
N MET A 37 23.28 -7.47 -19.06
CA MET A 37 24.40 -7.18 -18.14
C MET A 37 24.70 -5.66 -18.08
N SER A 38 23.69 -4.83 -17.79
CA SER A 38 23.90 -3.45 -17.31
C SER A 38 22.73 -3.06 -16.42
N GLY A 39 23.00 -2.65 -15.17
CA GLY A 39 22.02 -2.29 -14.12
C GLY A 39 21.20 -1.02 -14.39
N SER A 40 20.83 -0.74 -15.65
CA SER A 40 19.98 0.39 -16.01
C SER A 40 18.51 0.08 -15.75
N ALA A 41 17.80 0.99 -15.07
CA ALA A 41 16.35 0.92 -14.96
C ALA A 41 15.69 0.96 -16.35
N LEU A 42 14.64 0.17 -16.54
CA LEU A 42 13.84 0.18 -17.76
C LEU A 42 12.77 1.28 -17.63
N GLU A 43 12.72 2.22 -18.58
CA GLU A 43 11.64 3.20 -18.59
C GLU A 43 10.31 2.51 -18.87
N ALA A 44 9.36 2.66 -17.95
CA ALA A 44 8.04 2.08 -18.09
C ALA A 44 7.18 2.88 -19.07
N ASP A 45 6.52 2.18 -20.01
CA ASP A 45 5.43 2.76 -20.77
C ASP A 45 4.18 2.86 -19.88
N ALA A 46 4.16 3.90 -19.05
CA ALA A 46 3.12 4.14 -18.07
C ALA A 46 1.72 4.25 -18.70
N LEU A 47 1.59 4.78 -19.92
CA LEU A 47 0.29 4.88 -20.60
C LEU A 47 -0.24 3.51 -21.01
N SER A 48 0.61 2.65 -21.57
CA SER A 48 0.21 1.28 -21.91
C SER A 48 -0.12 0.44 -20.68
N VAL A 49 0.64 0.62 -19.60
CA VAL A 49 0.38 -0.02 -18.30
C VAL A 49 -0.96 0.46 -17.72
N LEU A 50 -1.22 1.77 -17.68
CA LEU A 50 -2.50 2.31 -17.19
C LEU A 50 -3.69 1.78 -17.99
N ARG A 51 -3.57 1.69 -19.32
CA ARG A 51 -4.64 1.14 -20.17
C ARG A 51 -4.90 -0.35 -19.93
N SER A 52 -3.89 -1.12 -19.53
CA SER A 52 -4.04 -2.56 -19.31
C SER A 52 -4.60 -2.90 -17.94
N ILE A 53 -4.30 -2.09 -16.92
CA ILE A 53 -4.73 -2.33 -15.53
C ILE A 53 -6.05 -1.66 -15.17
N THR A 54 -6.44 -0.58 -15.85
CA THR A 54 -7.70 0.13 -15.57
C THR A 54 -8.90 -0.80 -15.81
N PRO A 55 -9.76 -1.05 -14.80
CA PRO A 55 -10.89 -1.95 -14.94
C PRO A 55 -11.94 -1.39 -15.90
N THR A 56 -12.51 -2.26 -16.74
CA THR A 56 -13.62 -1.88 -17.62
C THR A 56 -14.90 -1.69 -16.80
N LEU A 57 -15.64 -0.63 -17.10
CA LEU A 57 -16.98 -0.42 -16.56
C LEU A 57 -17.95 -1.38 -17.26
N ASP A 58 -18.62 -2.20 -16.47
CA ASP A 58 -19.57 -3.20 -16.94
C ASP A 58 -20.93 -2.94 -16.27
N PRO A 59 -22.01 -2.70 -17.04
CA PRO A 59 -23.33 -2.36 -16.50
C PRO A 59 -23.96 -3.50 -15.68
N THR A 60 -23.44 -4.72 -15.77
CA THR A 60 -23.91 -5.87 -14.97
C THR A 60 -23.27 -5.94 -13.58
N ARG A 61 -22.22 -5.14 -13.32
CA ARG A 61 -21.54 -5.12 -12.02
C ARG A 61 -22.32 -4.29 -11.00
N HIS A 62 -22.21 -4.70 -9.75
CA HIS A 62 -22.85 -4.04 -8.61
C HIS A 62 -21.82 -3.49 -7.62
N LYS A 63 -22.27 -2.57 -6.76
CA LYS A 63 -21.47 -1.95 -5.70
C LYS A 63 -20.72 -3.00 -4.87
N GLY A 64 -19.41 -2.83 -4.73
CA GLY A 64 -18.48 -3.72 -4.03
C GLY A 64 -17.75 -4.72 -4.93
N GLN A 65 -18.02 -4.71 -6.25
CA GLN A 65 -17.37 -5.59 -7.22
C GLN A 65 -16.19 -4.92 -7.94
N ALA A 66 -16.08 -3.59 -7.90
CA ALA A 66 -15.00 -2.79 -8.49
C ALA A 66 -14.02 -2.22 -7.45
N GLY A 67 -13.94 -2.84 -6.26
CA GLY A 67 -12.88 -2.57 -5.27
C GLY A 67 -13.43 -2.05 -3.94
N LYS A 68 -13.05 -2.74 -2.86
CA LYS A 68 -13.31 -2.35 -1.47
C LYS A 68 -11.98 -2.06 -0.78
N ILE A 69 -11.72 -0.79 -0.51
CA ILE A 69 -10.45 -0.33 0.06
C ILE A 69 -10.61 -0.05 1.54
N ALA A 70 -9.59 -0.38 2.33
CA ALA A 70 -9.49 0.02 3.73
C ALA A 70 -8.22 0.84 3.97
N VAL A 71 -8.34 2.02 4.57
CA VAL A 71 -7.23 2.84 5.03
C VAL A 71 -7.14 2.70 6.56
N ILE A 72 -6.01 2.21 7.06
CA ILE A 72 -5.69 2.09 8.48
C ILE A 72 -4.73 3.23 8.84
N GLY A 73 -5.24 4.22 9.57
CA GLY A 73 -4.51 5.44 9.87
C GLY A 73 -5.40 6.50 10.49
N GLY A 74 -4.87 7.70 10.71
CA GLY A 74 -5.57 8.76 11.42
C GLY A 74 -5.49 8.62 12.92
N CYS A 75 -4.65 9.43 13.53
CA CYS A 75 -4.58 9.69 14.96
C CYS A 75 -5.19 11.06 15.30
N ARG A 76 -5.18 11.43 16.59
CA ARG A 76 -5.70 12.71 17.08
C ARG A 76 -5.16 13.92 16.30
N GLU A 77 -3.88 13.93 15.95
CA GLU A 77 -3.23 15.04 15.25
C GLU A 77 -3.41 14.99 13.73
N TYR A 78 -3.41 13.81 13.13
CA TYR A 78 -3.27 13.63 11.67
C TYR A 78 -4.56 13.08 11.03
N THR A 79 -5.59 13.91 10.98
CA THR A 79 -6.90 13.54 10.42
C THR A 79 -7.00 13.71 8.90
N GLY A 80 -6.16 14.55 8.29
CA GLY A 80 -6.24 14.84 6.84
C GLY A 80 -5.65 13.76 5.93
N ALA A 81 -4.52 13.16 6.33
CA ALA A 81 -3.84 12.10 5.58
C ALA A 81 -4.73 10.88 5.26
N PRO A 82 -5.43 10.25 6.24
CA PRO A 82 -6.31 9.13 5.94
C PRO A 82 -7.49 9.53 5.03
N TYR A 83 -7.99 10.77 5.14
CA TYR A 83 -9.01 11.29 4.23
C TYR A 83 -8.50 11.35 2.79
N PHE A 84 -7.33 11.96 2.54
CA PHE A 84 -6.77 12.09 1.19
C PHE A 84 -6.53 10.72 0.54
N SER A 85 -6.04 9.75 1.31
CA SER A 85 -5.86 8.39 0.82
C SER A 85 -7.21 7.74 0.48
N ALA A 86 -8.17 7.78 1.41
CA ALA A 86 -9.46 7.14 1.23
C ALA A 86 -10.32 7.74 0.11
N ILE A 87 -10.35 9.08 -0.01
CA ILE A 87 -11.12 9.76 -1.05
C ILE A 87 -10.47 9.56 -2.43
N SER A 88 -9.15 9.50 -2.51
CA SER A 88 -8.44 9.29 -3.77
C SER A 88 -8.73 7.91 -4.35
N ALA A 89 -8.87 6.89 -3.50
CA ALA A 89 -9.35 5.57 -3.91
C ALA A 89 -10.75 5.65 -4.55
N LEU A 90 -11.70 6.34 -3.92
CA LEU A 90 -13.04 6.53 -4.52
C LEU A 90 -12.96 7.27 -5.87
N LYS A 91 -12.16 8.33 -5.96
CA LYS A 91 -12.04 9.13 -7.19
C LYS A 91 -11.37 8.40 -8.34
N ILE A 92 -10.53 7.39 -8.07
CA ILE A 92 -9.91 6.57 -9.13
C ILE A 92 -10.73 5.32 -9.49
N GLY A 93 -11.84 5.06 -8.76
CA GLY A 93 -12.86 4.07 -9.16
C GLY A 93 -13.20 3.00 -8.13
N ALA A 94 -12.78 3.12 -6.86
CA ALA A 94 -13.21 2.18 -5.83
C ALA A 94 -14.71 2.34 -5.56
N ASP A 95 -15.41 1.23 -5.40
CA ASP A 95 -16.83 1.26 -5.04
C ASP A 95 -17.05 1.67 -3.58
N LEU A 96 -16.12 1.28 -2.70
CA LEU A 96 -16.20 1.49 -1.27
C LEU A 96 -14.82 1.79 -0.70
N SER A 97 -14.77 2.79 0.19
CA SER A 97 -13.56 3.19 0.89
C SER A 97 -13.86 3.32 2.37
N HIS A 98 -13.16 2.51 3.16
CA HIS A 98 -13.29 2.41 4.60
C HIS A 98 -12.09 3.09 5.25
N VAL A 99 -12.30 3.81 6.34
CA VAL A 99 -11.21 4.40 7.14
C VAL A 99 -11.30 3.85 8.55
N PHE A 100 -10.28 3.16 9.02
CA PHE A 100 -10.13 2.73 10.41
C PHE A 100 -9.15 3.69 11.08
N CYS A 101 -9.68 4.49 12.00
CA CYS A 101 -8.96 5.57 12.66
C CYS A 101 -9.23 5.58 14.17
N THR A 102 -8.55 6.48 14.88
CA THR A 102 -8.84 6.73 16.28
C THR A 102 -10.21 7.39 16.48
N LYS A 103 -10.78 7.23 17.67
CA LYS A 103 -12.08 7.83 18.03
C LYS A 103 -12.09 9.35 17.85
N ASP A 104 -11.00 10.01 18.19
CA ASP A 104 -10.88 11.47 18.11
C ASP A 104 -10.74 11.97 16.66
N ALA A 105 -10.13 11.17 15.78
CA ALA A 105 -10.01 11.50 14.37
C ALA A 105 -11.33 11.37 13.59
N ALA A 106 -12.21 10.46 14.03
CA ALA A 106 -13.38 10.06 13.25
C ALA A 106 -14.40 11.18 13.00
N PRO A 107 -14.78 12.05 13.96
CA PRO A 107 -15.71 13.15 13.69
C PRO A 107 -15.21 14.10 12.61
N VAL A 108 -13.90 14.40 12.63
CA VAL A 108 -13.25 15.29 11.65
C VAL A 108 -13.28 14.65 10.27
N ILE A 109 -12.84 13.40 10.14
CA ILE A 109 -12.83 12.69 8.85
C ILE A 109 -14.24 12.56 8.26
N LYS A 110 -15.23 12.22 9.10
CA LYS A 110 -16.64 12.12 8.69
C LYS A 110 -17.21 13.45 8.18
N SER A 111 -16.72 14.57 8.70
CA SER A 111 -17.16 15.91 8.27
C SER A 111 -16.64 16.31 6.89
N TYR A 112 -15.55 15.70 6.40
CA TYR A 112 -14.99 16.03 5.10
C TYR A 112 -15.78 15.43 3.94
N SER A 113 -16.31 14.22 4.10
CA SER A 113 -17.14 13.58 3.08
C SER A 113 -18.09 12.53 3.67
N PRO A 114 -19.38 12.54 3.27
CA PRO A 114 -20.34 11.50 3.63
C PRO A 114 -20.15 10.21 2.82
N GLU A 115 -19.28 10.19 1.79
CA GLU A 115 -19.04 9.01 0.95
C GLU A 115 -18.18 7.94 1.67
N LEU A 116 -17.36 8.37 2.64
CA LEU A 116 -16.42 7.50 3.34
C LEU A 116 -17.11 6.74 4.49
N ILE A 117 -16.76 5.46 4.65
CA ILE A 117 -17.22 4.65 5.79
C ILE A 117 -16.14 4.68 6.87
N VAL A 118 -16.36 5.47 7.92
CA VAL A 118 -15.35 5.72 8.96
C VAL A 118 -15.64 4.91 10.23
N HIS A 119 -14.67 4.09 10.63
CA HIS A 119 -14.67 3.15 11.74
C HIS A 119 -13.75 3.64 12.87
N PRO A 120 -14.31 4.21 13.96
CA PRO A 120 -13.55 4.71 15.11
C PRO A 120 -13.15 3.56 16.06
N VAL A 121 -12.23 2.70 15.62
CA VAL A 121 -11.87 1.48 16.38
C VAL A 121 -10.45 1.51 16.94
N LEU A 122 -9.57 2.37 16.42
CA LEU A 122 -8.20 2.46 16.92
C LEU A 122 -8.14 3.30 18.20
N GLU A 123 -7.14 3.03 19.03
CA GLU A 123 -6.93 3.69 20.32
C GLU A 123 -5.46 4.04 20.48
N GLU A 124 -5.19 5.16 21.15
CA GLU A 124 -3.84 5.63 21.48
C GLU A 124 -3.54 5.40 22.96
N SER A 125 -2.25 5.27 23.31
CA SER A 125 -1.81 4.93 24.68
C SER A 125 -2.39 5.83 25.77
N TYR A 126 -2.66 7.11 25.50
CA TYR A 126 -3.17 8.04 26.51
C TYR A 126 -4.63 7.76 26.92
N SER A 127 -5.42 7.10 26.06
CA SER A 127 -6.81 6.77 26.32
C SER A 127 -6.99 5.39 26.96
N VAL A 128 -5.88 4.67 27.18
CA VAL A 128 -5.90 3.25 27.55
C VAL A 128 -5.04 2.99 28.79
N ARG A 129 -5.64 2.38 29.81
CA ARG A 129 -4.91 1.90 31.00
C ARG A 129 -4.08 0.67 30.62
N ASP A 130 -2.90 0.50 31.22
CA ASP A 130 -1.99 -0.59 30.89
C ASP A 130 -2.62 -1.98 31.06
N GLU A 131 -3.46 -2.15 32.08
CA GLU A 131 -4.20 -3.39 32.35
C GLU A 131 -5.20 -3.76 31.23
N ASP A 132 -5.72 -2.76 30.51
CA ASP A 132 -6.75 -2.95 29.48
C ASP A 132 -6.16 -3.10 28.07
N LYS A 133 -4.87 -2.79 27.86
CA LYS A 133 -4.22 -2.79 26.54
C LYS A 133 -4.41 -4.09 25.77
N ILE A 134 -4.24 -5.23 26.43
CA ILE A 134 -4.39 -6.56 25.81
C ILE A 134 -5.84 -6.79 25.38
N SER A 135 -6.80 -6.45 26.25
CA SER A 135 -8.22 -6.60 25.99
C SER A 135 -8.67 -5.70 24.82
N ILE A 136 -8.19 -4.45 24.81
CA ILE A 136 -8.50 -3.47 23.76
C ILE A 136 -7.88 -3.89 22.43
N SER A 137 -6.59 -4.26 22.39
CA SER A 137 -5.93 -4.71 21.16
C SER A 137 -6.68 -5.89 20.51
N LYS A 138 -7.13 -6.88 21.31
CA LYS A 138 -7.99 -7.97 20.84
C LYS A 138 -9.33 -7.49 20.28
N LYS A 139 -9.97 -6.51 20.93
CA LYS A 139 -11.22 -5.90 20.43
C LYS A 139 -11.00 -5.16 19.11
N VAL A 140 -9.92 -4.39 18.99
CA VAL A 140 -9.56 -3.70 17.75
C VAL A 140 -9.42 -4.70 16.61
N LEU A 141 -8.64 -5.76 16.82
CA LEU A 141 -8.46 -6.81 15.82
C LEU A 141 -9.78 -7.47 15.44
N ALA A 142 -10.62 -7.83 16.41
CA ALA A 142 -11.93 -8.43 16.15
C ALA A 142 -12.87 -7.50 15.35
N GLU A 143 -12.81 -6.18 15.55
CA GLU A 143 -13.60 -5.24 14.75
C GLU A 143 -13.11 -5.14 13.30
N VAL A 144 -11.79 -5.15 13.07
CA VAL A 144 -11.23 -5.10 11.71
C VAL A 144 -11.45 -6.43 10.99
N GLU A 145 -11.32 -7.57 11.69
CA GLU A 145 -11.50 -8.92 11.16
C GLU A 145 -12.88 -9.12 10.51
N LYS A 146 -13.94 -8.55 11.10
CA LYS A 146 -15.31 -8.57 10.52
C LYS A 146 -15.38 -8.08 9.08
N TRP A 147 -14.45 -7.22 8.68
CA TRP A 147 -14.38 -6.63 7.35
C TRP A 147 -13.23 -7.18 6.50
N MET A 148 -12.23 -7.82 7.11
CA MET A 148 -10.96 -8.18 6.46
C MET A 148 -11.17 -8.99 5.17
N GLU A 149 -12.03 -10.02 5.20
CA GLU A 149 -12.34 -10.85 4.03
C GLU A 149 -13.01 -10.08 2.88
N ARG A 150 -13.60 -8.92 3.18
CA ARG A 150 -14.30 -8.09 2.20
C ARG A 150 -13.36 -7.15 1.48
N PHE A 151 -12.21 -6.80 2.04
CA PHE A 151 -11.31 -5.81 1.42
C PHE A 151 -10.55 -6.40 0.24
N ASP A 152 -10.38 -5.61 -0.81
CA ASP A 152 -9.54 -6.00 -1.95
C ASP A 152 -8.08 -5.59 -1.71
N CYS A 153 -7.84 -4.52 -0.93
CA CYS A 153 -6.52 -4.12 -0.46
C CYS A 153 -6.63 -3.16 0.75
N LEU A 154 -5.59 -3.15 1.59
CA LEU A 154 -5.41 -2.24 2.72
C LEU A 154 -4.33 -1.20 2.41
N VAL A 155 -4.51 0.03 2.86
CA VAL A 155 -3.47 1.06 2.95
C VAL A 155 -3.19 1.30 4.43
N VAL A 156 -1.94 1.21 4.86
CA VAL A 156 -1.56 1.37 6.26
C VAL A 156 -0.55 2.49 6.41
N GLY A 157 -0.83 3.40 7.34
CA GLY A 157 0.11 4.44 7.76
C GLY A 157 -0.28 5.90 7.51
N PRO A 158 -1.17 6.28 6.55
CA PRO A 158 -1.59 7.67 6.38
C PRO A 158 -2.10 8.29 7.69
N GLY A 159 -1.33 9.22 8.25
CA GLY A 159 -1.65 9.87 9.52
C GLY A 159 -1.73 8.94 10.73
N LEU A 160 -1.03 7.80 10.72
CA LEU A 160 -1.07 6.85 11.83
C LEU A 160 -0.41 7.40 13.10
N GLY A 161 0.58 8.28 12.96
CA GLY A 161 1.38 8.71 14.10
C GLY A 161 2.32 7.61 14.59
N ARG A 162 2.92 7.81 15.77
CA ARG A 162 3.94 6.93 16.33
C ARG A 162 3.69 6.51 17.77
N ASP A 163 2.42 6.55 18.18
CA ASP A 163 2.02 6.05 19.48
C ASP A 163 2.30 4.54 19.59
N PRO A 164 3.06 4.06 20.60
CA PRO A 164 3.47 2.66 20.66
C PRO A 164 2.32 1.66 20.71
N PHE A 165 1.24 1.97 21.44
CA PHE A 165 0.09 1.08 21.56
C PHE A 165 -0.70 0.99 20.25
N LEU A 166 -0.90 2.13 19.58
CA LEU A 166 -1.51 2.18 18.26
C LEU A 166 -0.71 1.36 17.24
N LEU A 167 0.61 1.53 17.21
CA LEU A 167 1.51 0.78 16.33
C LEU A 167 1.48 -0.74 16.59
N ASP A 168 1.36 -1.17 17.85
CA ASP A 168 1.18 -2.59 18.20
C ASP A 168 -0.14 -3.15 17.66
N CYS A 169 -1.25 -2.41 17.84
CA CYS A 169 -2.55 -2.79 17.28
C CYS A 169 -2.49 -2.92 15.74
N VAL A 170 -1.87 -1.95 15.07
CA VAL A 170 -1.71 -1.98 13.60
C VAL A 170 -0.80 -3.11 13.13
N SER A 171 0.22 -3.46 13.92
CA SER A 171 1.07 -4.63 13.64
C SER A 171 0.24 -5.93 13.60
N GLY A 172 -0.70 -6.08 14.53
CA GLY A 172 -1.65 -7.20 14.52
C GLY A 172 -2.55 -7.19 13.27
N ILE A 173 -3.02 -6.02 12.84
CA ILE A 173 -3.83 -5.88 11.63
C ILE A 173 -3.05 -6.30 10.38
N ILE A 174 -1.79 -5.88 10.25
CA ILE A 174 -0.92 -6.27 9.11
C ILE A 174 -0.68 -7.78 9.09
N LYS A 175 -0.39 -8.39 10.25
CA LYS A 175 -0.21 -9.85 10.36
C LYS A 175 -1.46 -10.61 9.91
N HIS A 176 -2.63 -10.17 10.38
CA HIS A 176 -3.89 -10.82 10.00
C HIS A 176 -4.23 -10.62 8.52
N ALA A 177 -3.92 -9.44 7.95
CA ALA A 177 -4.06 -9.19 6.52
C ALA A 177 -3.17 -10.14 5.69
N ARG A 178 -1.94 -10.39 6.15
CA ARG A 178 -1.02 -11.36 5.54
C ARG A 178 -1.56 -12.78 5.62
N GLU A 179 -2.05 -13.23 6.78
CA GLU A 179 -2.68 -14.54 6.95
C GLU A 179 -3.89 -14.72 6.01
N SER A 180 -4.63 -13.64 5.78
CA SER A 180 -5.81 -13.58 4.91
C SER A 180 -5.49 -13.31 3.42
N ASN A 181 -4.21 -13.24 3.04
CA ASN A 181 -3.72 -12.91 1.69
C ASN A 181 -4.34 -11.62 1.13
N VAL A 182 -4.52 -10.59 1.97
CA VAL A 182 -4.98 -9.27 1.53
C VAL A 182 -3.79 -8.42 1.13
N PRO A 183 -3.75 -7.86 -0.09
CA PRO A 183 -2.72 -6.89 -0.48
C PRO A 183 -2.65 -5.70 0.48
N VAL A 184 -1.44 -5.24 0.77
CA VAL A 184 -1.21 -4.13 1.72
C VAL A 184 -0.23 -3.11 1.13
N VAL A 185 -0.66 -1.86 1.02
CA VAL A 185 0.19 -0.71 0.71
C VAL A 185 0.62 -0.07 2.04
N ILE A 186 1.92 0.09 2.24
CA ILE A 186 2.50 0.69 3.45
C ILE A 186 3.10 2.05 3.08
N ASP A 187 2.53 3.12 3.67
CA ASP A 187 2.95 4.50 3.43
C ASP A 187 3.17 5.26 4.75
N GLY A 188 3.88 6.38 4.71
CA GLY A 188 4.08 7.28 5.85
C GLY A 188 4.54 6.58 7.14
N ASP A 189 3.83 6.77 8.25
CA ASP A 189 4.20 6.14 9.53
C ASP A 189 4.03 4.61 9.55
N GLY A 190 3.31 4.04 8.57
CA GLY A 190 3.32 2.59 8.32
C GLY A 190 4.72 2.09 7.93
N LEU A 191 5.48 2.89 7.16
CA LEU A 191 6.86 2.57 6.83
C LEU A 191 7.78 2.70 8.04
N PHE A 192 7.49 3.65 8.94
CA PHE A 192 8.19 3.72 10.22
C PHE A 192 7.98 2.43 11.02
N LEU A 193 6.74 1.93 11.10
CA LEU A 193 6.44 0.65 11.75
C LEU A 193 7.19 -0.51 11.09
N VAL A 194 7.07 -0.67 9.77
CA VAL A 194 7.70 -1.77 9.03
C VAL A 194 9.23 -1.73 9.11
N THR A 195 9.84 -0.54 9.07
CA THR A 195 11.30 -0.40 9.21
C THR A 195 11.77 -0.89 10.59
N ASN A 196 10.96 -0.76 11.62
CA ASN A 196 11.27 -1.28 12.96
C ASN A 196 10.87 -2.75 13.16
N SER A 197 10.07 -3.32 12.25
CA SER A 197 9.57 -4.70 12.34
C SER A 197 9.37 -5.28 10.93
N LEU A 198 10.48 -5.61 10.27
CA LEU A 198 10.48 -6.05 8.87
C LEU A 198 9.68 -7.34 8.65
N ASP A 199 9.57 -8.20 9.66
CA ASP A 199 8.79 -9.45 9.61
C ASP A 199 7.31 -9.26 9.27
N LEU A 200 6.78 -8.04 9.44
CA LEU A 200 5.42 -7.69 9.05
C LEU A 200 5.19 -7.82 7.54
N VAL A 201 6.20 -7.54 6.73
CA VAL A 201 6.12 -7.58 5.25
C VAL A 201 7.11 -8.55 4.63
N SER A 202 8.08 -9.05 5.40
CA SER A 202 9.14 -9.89 4.88
C SER A 202 8.60 -11.17 4.23
N GLY A 203 8.98 -11.39 2.97
CA GLY A 203 8.50 -12.52 2.18
C GLY A 203 7.02 -12.43 1.77
N TYR A 204 6.40 -11.25 1.84
CA TYR A 204 5.01 -11.05 1.45
C TYR A 204 4.92 -10.28 0.12
N PRO A 205 4.80 -10.97 -1.04
CA PRO A 205 4.80 -10.31 -2.36
C PRO A 205 3.58 -9.43 -2.61
N LEU A 206 2.58 -9.50 -1.73
CA LEU A 206 1.39 -8.66 -1.74
C LEU A 206 1.54 -7.36 -0.96
N ALA A 207 2.71 -7.11 -0.38
CA ALA A 207 3.04 -5.82 0.22
C ALA A 207 3.64 -4.87 -0.83
N ILE A 208 3.26 -3.60 -0.76
CA ILE A 208 3.87 -2.50 -1.52
C ILE A 208 4.36 -1.45 -0.52
N LEU A 209 5.63 -1.09 -0.58
CA LEU A 209 6.21 -0.03 0.24
C LEU A 209 6.35 1.24 -0.60
N THR A 210 5.92 2.39 -0.09
CA THR A 210 5.93 3.66 -0.84
C THR A 210 6.83 4.73 -0.23
N PRO A 211 8.12 4.46 0.05
CA PRO A 211 8.97 5.40 0.76
C PRO A 211 9.25 6.69 -0.01
N ASN A 212 9.15 7.82 0.68
CA ASN A 212 9.80 9.05 0.25
C ASN A 212 11.34 8.97 0.44
N VAL A 213 12.06 10.00 0.01
CA VAL A 213 13.53 10.04 0.09
C VAL A 213 14.07 9.77 1.51
N ASN A 214 13.40 10.27 2.55
CA ASN A 214 13.86 10.09 3.94
C ASN A 214 13.50 8.72 4.51
N GLU A 215 12.30 8.23 4.21
CA GLU A 215 11.87 6.87 4.57
C GLU A 215 12.75 5.82 3.88
N TYR A 216 13.10 6.04 2.61
CA TYR A 216 13.98 5.16 1.84
C TYR A 216 15.37 5.09 2.46
N LYS A 217 15.94 6.25 2.83
CA LYS A 217 17.22 6.31 3.55
C LYS A 217 17.23 5.46 4.82
N ARG A 218 16.18 5.58 5.64
CA ARG A 218 16.04 4.78 6.87
C ARG A 218 15.93 3.29 6.56
N LEU A 219 15.16 2.92 5.54
CA LEU A 219 14.97 1.52 5.15
C LEU A 219 16.28 0.91 4.63
N VAL A 220 17.01 1.61 3.77
CA VAL A 220 18.34 1.19 3.27
C VAL A 220 19.32 1.02 4.42
N GLN A 221 19.43 2.01 5.31
CA GLN A 221 20.32 1.93 6.47
C GLN A 221 19.98 0.74 7.37
N LYS A 222 18.69 0.47 7.59
CA LYS A 222 18.24 -0.61 8.46
C LYS A 222 18.45 -2.01 7.85
N VAL A 223 18.26 -2.16 6.54
CA VAL A 223 18.26 -3.47 5.86
C VAL A 223 19.61 -3.81 5.26
N LEU A 224 20.26 -2.84 4.61
CA LEU A 224 21.51 -3.01 3.88
C LEU A 224 22.74 -2.55 4.66
N ASN A 225 22.53 -1.82 5.78
CA ASN A 225 23.61 -1.28 6.60
C ASN A 225 24.58 -0.39 5.80
N CYS A 226 24.04 0.42 4.88
CA CYS A 226 24.79 1.36 4.05
C CYS A 226 24.02 2.68 3.89
N GLU A 227 24.65 3.68 3.29
CA GLU A 227 24.00 4.92 2.89
C GLU A 227 23.31 4.78 1.52
N VAL A 228 22.41 5.71 1.21
CA VAL A 228 21.75 5.76 -0.11
C VAL A 228 22.75 6.23 -1.16
N ASN A 229 22.86 5.45 -2.22
CA ASN A 229 23.66 5.79 -3.40
C ASN A 229 22.71 6.17 -4.54
N ASP A 230 22.74 7.44 -4.96
CA ASP A 230 21.91 7.93 -6.05
C ASP A 230 22.46 7.59 -7.44
N GLN A 231 23.76 7.29 -7.57
CA GLN A 231 24.36 6.88 -8.85
C GLN A 231 23.92 5.46 -9.23
N ASP A 232 23.91 4.54 -8.25
CA ASP A 232 23.50 3.14 -8.42
C ASP A 232 22.10 2.89 -7.86
N ALA A 233 21.24 3.91 -7.93
CA ALA A 233 19.87 3.89 -7.38
C ALA A 233 19.05 2.65 -7.79
N PRO A 234 19.07 2.19 -9.07
CA PRO A 234 18.36 0.98 -9.47
C PRO A 234 18.90 -0.29 -8.80
N GLU A 235 20.22 -0.47 -8.76
CA GLU A 235 20.84 -1.67 -8.20
C GLU A 235 20.62 -1.76 -6.68
N GLN A 236 20.73 -0.64 -5.97
CA GLN A 236 20.45 -0.58 -4.54
C GLN A 236 18.98 -0.90 -4.23
N LEU A 237 18.04 -0.39 -5.05
CA LEU A 237 16.63 -0.67 -4.89
C LEU A 237 16.31 -2.16 -5.11
N LEU A 238 16.88 -2.76 -6.16
CA LEU A 238 16.74 -4.18 -6.46
C LEU A 238 17.27 -5.04 -5.30
N LEU A 239 18.44 -4.71 -4.78
CA LEU A 239 19.03 -5.41 -3.65
C LEU A 239 18.17 -5.27 -2.39
N LEU A 240 17.64 -4.06 -2.13
CA LEU A 240 16.77 -3.80 -0.98
C LEU A 240 15.51 -4.67 -1.04
N ALA A 241 14.80 -4.67 -2.18
CA ALA A 241 13.58 -5.46 -2.37
C ALA A 241 13.86 -6.97 -2.20
N LYS A 242 14.96 -7.48 -2.78
CA LYS A 242 15.40 -8.88 -2.57
C LYS A 242 15.65 -9.19 -1.10
N ARG A 243 16.32 -8.31 -0.37
CA ARG A 243 16.70 -8.53 1.04
C ARG A 243 15.50 -8.49 1.99
N ILE A 244 14.44 -7.76 1.65
CA ILE A 244 13.16 -7.77 2.38
C ILE A 244 12.32 -9.00 1.98
N GLY A 245 12.75 -9.79 0.99
CA GLY A 245 12.06 -11.03 0.60
C GLY A 245 11.09 -10.86 -0.58
N GLY A 246 11.42 -9.97 -1.53
CA GLY A 246 10.66 -9.82 -2.78
C GLY A 246 9.40 -8.96 -2.63
N VAL A 247 9.45 -7.96 -1.74
CA VAL A 247 8.38 -6.97 -1.58
C VAL A 247 8.51 -5.90 -2.66
N THR A 248 7.41 -5.43 -3.22
CA THR A 248 7.44 -4.32 -4.18
C THR A 248 7.73 -3.01 -3.46
N ILE A 249 8.72 -2.25 -3.94
CA ILE A 249 9.10 -0.94 -3.40
C ILE A 249 8.96 0.12 -4.49
N LEU A 250 8.11 1.11 -4.24
CA LEU A 250 8.00 2.35 -5.00
C LEU A 250 8.78 3.45 -4.27
N ARG A 251 10.02 3.68 -4.72
CA ARG A 251 10.85 4.78 -4.25
C ARG A 251 10.40 6.08 -4.92
N LYS A 252 9.80 6.99 -4.13
CA LYS A 252 9.33 8.30 -4.60
C LYS A 252 10.50 9.27 -4.80
N GLY A 253 10.55 9.94 -5.95
CA GLY A 253 11.67 10.81 -6.34
C GLY A 253 11.31 11.89 -7.36
N ILE A 254 12.33 12.43 -8.04
CA ILE A 254 12.12 13.28 -9.24
C ILE A 254 11.59 12.40 -10.38
N SER A 255 12.22 11.25 -10.54
CA SER A 255 11.67 10.08 -11.24
C SER A 255 11.40 9.02 -10.19
N ASP A 256 10.27 8.34 -10.31
CA ASP A 256 9.93 7.25 -9.40
C ASP A 256 10.59 5.96 -9.88
N LEU A 257 11.10 5.16 -8.95
CA LEU A 257 11.66 3.84 -9.23
C LEU A 257 10.81 2.77 -8.56
N ILE A 258 10.48 1.73 -9.31
CA ILE A 258 9.68 0.59 -8.84
C ILE A 258 10.51 -0.67 -8.98
N SER A 259 10.57 -1.50 -7.94
CA SER A 259 11.18 -2.82 -8.02
C SER A 259 10.39 -3.84 -7.20
N ASP A 260 10.23 -5.04 -7.75
CA ASP A 260 9.72 -6.24 -7.11
C ASP A 260 10.85 -7.15 -6.57
N GLY A 261 12.10 -6.71 -6.70
CA GLY A 261 13.27 -7.53 -6.39
C GLY A 261 13.74 -8.41 -7.55
N GLU A 262 13.10 -8.42 -8.71
CA GLU A 262 13.62 -9.06 -9.92
C GLU A 262 13.99 -8.04 -10.98
N THR A 263 13.15 -7.03 -11.15
CA THR A 263 13.30 -5.97 -12.15
C THR A 263 13.25 -4.59 -11.50
N VAL A 264 13.75 -3.59 -12.22
CA VAL A 264 13.61 -2.18 -11.83
C VAL A 264 13.07 -1.39 -13.01
N SER A 265 11.97 -0.70 -12.77
CA SER A 265 11.36 0.21 -13.73
C SER A 265 11.45 1.65 -13.25
N SER A 266 11.74 2.57 -14.16
CA SER A 266 11.66 4.01 -13.92
C SER A 266 10.38 4.58 -14.52
N VAL A 267 9.79 5.54 -13.83
CA VAL A 267 8.65 6.33 -14.31
C VAL A 267 9.05 7.79 -14.28
N SER A 268 9.27 8.39 -15.46
CA SER A 268 9.67 9.79 -15.62
C SER A 268 8.55 10.72 -16.11
N MET A 269 7.29 10.26 -16.03
CA MET A 269 6.14 11.09 -16.41
C MET A 269 6.10 12.40 -15.61
N TYR A 270 5.92 13.51 -16.31
CA TYR A 270 5.84 14.83 -15.69
C TYR A 270 4.67 14.91 -14.70
N GLY A 271 4.98 15.12 -13.44
CA GLY A 271 4.02 15.33 -12.35
C GLY A 271 3.82 16.81 -11.99
N SER A 272 3.08 17.06 -10.91
CA SER A 272 2.94 18.42 -10.37
C SER A 272 4.23 18.87 -9.65
N PRO A 273 4.80 20.04 -9.97
CA PRO A 273 5.98 20.57 -9.26
C PRO A 273 5.66 21.06 -7.83
N ARG A 274 4.36 21.18 -7.48
CA ARG A 274 3.91 21.63 -6.15
C ARG A 274 4.16 20.53 -5.12
N ARG A 275 4.87 20.87 -4.04
CA ARG A 275 5.08 20.03 -2.86
C ARG A 275 4.06 20.37 -1.77
N CYS A 276 2.83 19.90 -1.90
CA CYS A 276 1.83 20.03 -0.83
C CYS A 276 1.87 18.82 0.11
N GLY A 277 1.64 19.06 1.41
CA GLY A 277 1.27 17.97 2.32
C GLY A 277 0.02 17.27 1.78
N GLY A 278 -0.03 15.94 1.87
CA GLY A 278 -1.14 15.14 1.33
C GLY A 278 -0.88 14.49 -0.04
N GLN A 279 0.15 14.90 -0.80
CA GLN A 279 0.39 14.33 -2.14
C GLN A 279 0.77 12.84 -2.08
N GLY A 280 1.55 12.44 -1.07
CA GLY A 280 1.86 11.04 -0.81
C GLY A 280 0.62 10.23 -0.46
N ASP A 281 -0.30 10.81 0.32
CA ASP A 281 -1.55 10.16 0.72
C ASP A 281 -2.47 9.93 -0.49
N ILE A 282 -2.53 10.87 -1.43
CA ILE A 282 -3.24 10.67 -2.70
C ILE A 282 -2.64 9.50 -3.48
N LEU A 283 -1.31 9.41 -3.53
CA LEU A 283 -0.61 8.34 -4.23
C LEU A 283 -0.86 6.98 -3.59
N SER A 284 -0.83 6.87 -2.26
CA SER A 284 -1.12 5.60 -1.57
C SER A 284 -2.55 5.14 -1.77
N GLY A 285 -3.52 6.08 -1.80
CA GLY A 285 -4.91 5.78 -2.14
C GLY A 285 -5.12 5.33 -3.60
N ARG A 286 -4.26 5.76 -4.53
CA ARG A 286 -4.32 5.38 -5.95
C ARG A 286 -3.77 3.99 -6.24
N GLN A 287 -2.79 3.52 -5.48
CA GLN A 287 -2.14 2.22 -5.67
C GLN A 287 -3.03 1.01 -5.37
N VAL A 288 -4.24 1.25 -4.85
CA VAL A 288 -5.11 0.21 -4.30
C VAL A 288 -6.02 -0.43 -5.36
N ILE A 289 -6.17 0.20 -6.53
CA ILE A 289 -7.17 -0.18 -7.55
C ILE A 289 -6.54 -0.92 -8.74
N GLN A 290 -5.22 -1.00 -8.79
CA GLN A 290 -4.45 -1.45 -9.95
C GLN A 290 -3.64 -2.69 -9.62
#